data_AF-W2NJ17-F1
#
_entry.id   AF-W2NJ17-F1
#
_cell.length_a   1.000
_cell.length_b   1.000
_cell.length_c   1.000
_cell.angle_alpha   90.00
_cell.angle_beta   90.00
_cell.angle_gamma   90.00
#
_symmetry.space_group_name_H-M   'P 1'
#
loop_
_entity.id
_entity.type
_entity.pdbx_description
1 polymer ?
#
loop_
_entity_poly.entity_id
_entity_poly.type
_entity_poly.pdbx_seq_one_letter_code
_entity_poly.pdbx_strand_id
1 'polypeptide(L)' 'MRSVPHLNSQKSKAIDEANVHGISTELAKKYNIHRTTLYRWVKPQVKIKAARPTKKFAVDTHRGPSIKYPELRK' A
#
# COMPACT_ATOMS: atom_id res chain seq x y z
N MET A 1 13.36 3.19 -22.46
CA MET A 1 13.65 2.81 -21.06
C MET A 1 12.99 1.48 -20.78
N ARG A 2 13.68 0.50 -20.18
CA ARG A 2 13.05 -0.78 -19.79
C ARG A 2 12.19 -0.57 -18.54
N SER A 3 10.95 -1.04 -18.58
CA SER A 3 10.05 -1.06 -17.43
C SER A 3 10.67 -1.89 -16.31
N VAL A 4 11.13 -1.24 -15.24
CA VAL A 4 11.59 -1.94 -14.04
C VAL A 4 10.35 -2.45 -13.31
N PRO A 5 10.11 -3.78 -13.22
CA PRO A 5 9.01 -4.28 -12.43
C PRO A 5 9.24 -3.84 -10.99
N HIS A 6 8.36 -2.99 -10.47
CA HIS A 6 8.47 -2.56 -9.09
C HIS A 6 8.36 -3.80 -8.21
N LEU A 7 9.43 -4.18 -7.49
CA LEU A 7 9.40 -5.34 -6.57
C LEU A 7 8.22 -5.27 -5.59
N ASN A 8 7.71 -4.07 -5.32
CA ASN A 8 6.52 -3.87 -4.47
C ASN A 8 5.19 -4.25 -5.14
N SER A 9 5.12 -4.40 -6.47
CA SER A 9 3.90 -4.79 -7.20
C SER A 9 3.43 -6.21 -6.84
N GLN A 10 4.37 -7.15 -6.75
CA GLN A 10 4.04 -8.53 -6.37
C GLN A 10 3.60 -8.58 -4.89
N LYS A 11 4.28 -7.82 -4.03
CA LYS A 11 3.93 -7.70 -2.62
C LYS A 11 2.54 -7.08 -2.42
N SER A 12 2.21 -6.00 -3.14
CA SER A 12 0.90 -5.34 -3.02
C SER A 12 -0.22 -6.27 -3.48
N LYS A 13 -0.05 -6.94 -4.62
CA LYS A 13 -1.02 -7.95 -5.11
C LYS A 13 -1.24 -9.09 -4.12
N ALA A 14 -0.17 -9.63 -3.54
CA ALA A 14 -0.27 -10.68 -2.52
C ALA A 14 -1.04 -10.22 -1.28
N ILE A 15 -0.84 -8.97 -0.85
CA ILE A 15 -1.57 -8.38 0.29
C ILE A 15 -3.05 -8.18 -0.06
N ASP A 16 -3.36 -7.65 -1.24
CA ASP A 16 -4.74 -7.41 -1.66
C ASP A 16 -5.53 -8.72 -1.77
N GLU A 17 -4.93 -9.73 -2.39
CA GLU A 17 -5.55 -11.06 -2.54
C GLU A 17 -5.71 -11.76 -1.18
N ALA A 18 -4.74 -11.60 -0.27
CA ALA A 18 -4.84 -12.12 1.09
C ALA A 18 -5.89 -11.39 1.95
N ASN A 19 -6.17 -10.12 1.69
CA ASN A 19 -7.25 -9.39 2.35
C ASN A 19 -8.64 -9.88 1.90
N VAL A 20 -8.77 -10.34 0.65
CA VAL A 20 -10.04 -10.83 0.08
C VAL A 20 -10.29 -12.30 0.43
N HIS A 21 -9.29 -13.16 0.23
CA HIS A 21 -9.44 -14.62 0.37
C HIS A 21 -8.92 -15.19 1.69
N GLY A 22 -8.23 -14.37 2.50
CA GLY A 22 -7.56 -14.80 3.71
C GLY A 22 -6.16 -15.38 3.48
N ILE A 23 -5.43 -15.61 4.58
CA ILE A 23 -4.04 -16.08 4.54
C ILE A 23 -4.01 -17.61 4.49
N SER A 24 -3.82 -18.16 3.28
CA SER A 24 -3.67 -19.61 3.04
C SER A 24 -2.24 -19.99 2.64
N THR A 25 -1.91 -21.28 2.77
CA THR A 25 -0.65 -21.86 2.27
C THR A 25 -0.60 -21.86 0.74
N GLU A 26 -1.73 -22.08 0.08
CA GLU A 26 -1.87 -22.06 -1.39
C GLU A 26 -1.59 -20.68 -1.96
N LEU A 27 -2.13 -19.63 -1.33
CA LEU A 27 -1.87 -18.25 -1.72
C LEU A 27 -0.38 -17.89 -1.56
N ALA A 28 0.24 -18.34 -0.47
CA ALA A 28 1.66 -18.12 -0.25
C ALA A 28 2.52 -18.81 -1.34
N LYS A 29 2.15 -20.04 -1.75
CA LYS A 29 2.79 -20.76 -2.87
C LYS A 29 2.61 -20.02 -4.20
N LYS A 30 1.43 -19.48 -4.50
CA LYS A 30 1.14 -18.70 -5.72
C LYS A 30 2.12 -17.54 -5.92
N TYR A 31 2.50 -16.88 -4.82
CA TYR A 31 3.44 -15.76 -4.83
C TYR A 31 4.90 -16.13 -4.54
N ASN A 32 5.21 -17.43 -4.42
CA ASN A 32 6.52 -17.95 -4.06
C ASN A 32 7.09 -17.33 -2.76
N ILE A 33 6.25 -17.22 -1.73
CA ILE A 33 6.62 -16.67 -0.42
C ILE A 33 6.20 -17.61 0.71
N HIS A 34 6.88 -17.52 1.85
CA HIS A 34 6.50 -18.26 3.04
C HIS A 34 5.18 -17.72 3.64
N ARG A 35 4.30 -18.59 4.14
CA ARG A 35 3.02 -18.19 4.75
C ARG A 35 3.18 -17.18 5.88
N THR A 36 4.19 -17.36 6.72
CA THR A 36 4.51 -16.42 7.82
C THR A 36 4.89 -15.04 7.29
N THR A 37 5.58 -14.97 6.14
CA THR A 37 5.92 -13.70 5.49
C THR A 37 4.66 -12.97 5.03
N LEU A 38 3.72 -13.70 4.41
CA LEU A 38 2.43 -13.15 4.00
C LEU A 38 1.63 -12.62 5.21
N TYR A 39 1.59 -13.37 6.32
CA TYR A 39 0.97 -12.91 7.57
C TYR A 39 1.61 -11.62 8.11
N ARG A 40 2.94 -11.53 8.10
CA ARG A 40 3.68 -10.34 8.53
C ARG A 40 3.41 -9.12 7.64
N TRP A 41 3.03 -9.32 6.38
CA TRP A 41 2.66 -8.22 5.49
C TRP A 41 1.25 -7.71 5.71
N VAL A 42 0.30 -8.62 5.96
CA VAL A 42 -1.12 -8.28 6.14
C VAL A 42 -1.40 -7.69 7.53
N LYS A 43 -0.83 -8.25 8.60
CA LYS A 43 -1.10 -7.82 9.98
C LYS A 43 -0.85 -6.33 10.25
N PRO A 44 0.26 -5.71 9.80
CA PRO A 44 0.47 -4.27 9.96
C PRO A 44 -0.54 -3.43 9.20
N GLN A 45 -1.02 -3.89 8.03
CA GLN A 45 -2.02 -3.16 7.24
C GLN A 45 -3.36 -3.09 7.96
N VAL A 46 -3.77 -4.17 8.63
CA VAL A 46 -4.98 -4.16 9.47
C VAL A 46 -4.83 -3.14 10.61
N LYS A 47 -3.67 -3.10 11.28
CA LYS A 47 -3.39 -2.10 12.32
C LYS A 47 -3.38 -0.67 11.78
N ILE A 48 -2.82 -0.44 10.60
CA ILE A 48 -2.79 0.88 9.94
C ILE A 48 -4.20 1.30 9.51
N LYS A 49 -5.02 0.40 8.95
CA LYS A 49 -6.43 0.68 8.60
C LYS A 49 -7.30 0.93 9.82
N ALA A 50 -7.07 0.19 10.91
CA ALA A 50 -7.81 0.36 12.17
C ALA A 50 -7.36 1.61 12.94
N ALA A 51 -6.10 2.01 12.80
CA ALA A 51 -5.64 3.29 13.31
C ALA A 51 -6.34 4.41 12.54
N ARG A 52 -7.24 5.13 13.21
CA ARG A 52 -7.71 6.42 12.69
C ARG A 52 -6.50 7.26 12.33
N PRO A 53 -6.46 7.91 11.15
CA PRO A 53 -5.39 8.84 10.85
C PRO A 53 -5.37 9.91 11.95
N THR A 54 -4.36 9.85 12.82
CA THR A 54 -4.20 10.79 13.94
C THR A 54 -3.79 12.18 13.46
N LYS A 55 -3.41 12.29 12.17
CA LYS A 55 -2.93 13.50 11.55
C LYS A 55 -3.89 13.91 10.43
N LYS A 56 -4.51 15.09 10.54
CA LYS A 56 -5.38 15.75 9.54
C LYS A 56 -4.64 16.16 8.25
N PHE A 57 -3.58 15.47 7.85
CA PHE A 57 -2.74 15.82 6.69
C PHE A 57 -3.17 15.16 5.39
N ALA A 58 -4.26 14.39 5.37
CA ALA A 58 -4.93 14.04 4.12
C ALA A 58 -5.77 15.21 3.60
N VAL A 59 -5.26 16.44 3.72
CA VAL A 59 -5.62 17.52 2.80
C VAL A 59 -4.85 17.19 1.52
N ASP A 60 -5.47 17.38 0.37
CA ASP A 60 -4.85 17.19 -0.94
C ASP A 60 -3.77 18.28 -1.15
N THR A 61 -2.68 18.19 -0.39
CA THR A 61 -1.58 19.15 -0.43
C THR A 61 -0.64 18.73 -1.53
N HIS A 62 -0.62 19.50 -2.61
CA HIS A 62 0.38 19.38 -3.66
C HIS A 62 1.78 19.41 -3.02
N ARG A 63 2.55 18.32 -3.14
CA ARG A 63 3.98 18.33 -2.78
C ARG A 63 4.72 19.09 -3.88
N GLY A 64 5.09 20.33 -3.59
CA GLY A 64 5.78 21.25 -4.49
C GLY A 64 6.14 22.53 -3.72
N PRO A 65 6.94 23.44 -4.31
CA PRO A 65 7.18 24.75 -3.71
C PRO A 65 5.84 25.45 -3.41
N SER A 66 5.74 26.15 -2.27
CA SER A 66 4.49 26.79 -1.89
C SER A 66 4.03 27.74 -2.97
N ILE A 67 2.82 27.52 -3.50
CA ILE A 67 2.24 28.41 -4.50
C ILE A 67 1.87 29.71 -3.76
N LYS A 68 2.56 30.80 -4.10
CA LYS A 68 2.34 32.11 -3.46
C LYS A 68 0.96 32.69 -3.76
N TYR A 69 0.32 32.28 -4.87
CA TYR A 69 -0.98 32.76 -5.34
C TYR A 69 -1.84 31.59 -5.88
N PRO A 70 -2.58 30.89 -5.00
CA PRO A 70 -3.37 29.72 -5.40
C PRO A 70 -4.60 30.07 -6.24
N GLU A 71 -5.18 31.27 -6.07
CA GLU A 71 -6.37 31.72 -6.82
C GLU A 71 -6.18 31.87 -8.35
N LEU A 72 -4.94 31.80 -8.86
CA LEU A 72 -4.63 31.98 -10.28
C LEU A 72 -4.61 30.68 -11.11
N ARG A 73 -4.83 29.51 -10.50
CA ARG A 73 -4.98 28.24 -11.23
C ARG A 73 -6.44 28.05 -11.67
N LYS A 74 -6.69 28.22 -12.97
CA LYS A 74 -7.91 27.74 -13.65
C LYS A 74 -7.81 26.26 -13.96
#